data_AF-A0A2J8B456-F1
#
_entry.id   AF-A0A2J8B456-F1
#
_cell.length_a   1.000
_cell.length_b   1.000
_cell.length_c   1.000
_cell.angle_alpha   90.00
_cell.angle_beta   90.00
_cell.angle_gamma   90.00
#
_symmetry.space_group_name_H-M   'P 1'
#
loop_
_entity.id
_entity.type
_entity.pdbx_description
1 polymer ?
#
loop_
_entity_poly.entity_id
_entity_poly.type
_entity_poly.pdbx_seq_one_letter_code
_entity_poly.pdbx_strand_id
1 'polypeptide(L)'
;MRKKDIIIVVIVICVLGSLLLYFFKQNANVPLVKLTPPIISGSLPGRTADIDTSKANNNQFVQEFIKAVDAGKVSSDFYAALPAYENTKPSQLELQQYIQIFTDNFARRIRSFTPMTRLERSVYQSQIARSKKYARLARTAKYYWLELDESARNSFKRFPMIIPTNSNGQATFSQEWIADSYRIYSYTKLYFSAIKDKSTASLESILSDPGDDKDLISSKVKQVLAFYGAQQTGSVHLNDNYTLSALRGDLVEVEQTVPASLLYSEELTEGASSRKTVNRYVQAHLTKEGKYKIFDIIPTKETALTFTILRQNVPVAALDQPIDNFTILRMFGPWSEAFFYPVKINGNEGEIYLKFKDLQIKIAGKYDRASHNFSGHISGISVKAAAFTTAQNIGIGADRADIVKRFPFIVRNDYKLSFPEGNITFLFDSYDKVKEIILAKG
;
A
#
# COMPACT_ATOMS: atom_id res chain seq x y z
N MET A 1 -1.33 -30.76 -28.14
CA MET A 1 -2.42 -29.77 -28.33
C MET A 1 -2.45 -29.35 -29.79
N ARG A 2 -3.59 -29.46 -30.47
CA ARG A 2 -3.71 -29.05 -31.87
C ARG A 2 -3.77 -27.52 -31.92
N LYS A 3 -3.28 -26.88 -33.00
CA LYS A 3 -3.29 -25.40 -33.15
C LYS A 3 -4.66 -24.76 -32.87
N LYS A 4 -5.76 -25.49 -33.09
CA LYS A 4 -7.13 -25.03 -32.79
C LYS A 4 -7.42 -24.90 -31.29
N ASP A 5 -6.80 -25.71 -30.44
CA ASP A 5 -7.04 -25.71 -28.99
C ASP A 5 -6.39 -24.49 -28.31
N ILE A 6 -5.22 -24.06 -28.82
CA ILE A 6 -4.51 -22.87 -28.32
C ILE A 6 -5.30 -21.59 -28.62
N ILE A 7 -5.90 -21.51 -29.81
CA ILE A 7 -6.70 -20.34 -30.23
C ILE A 7 -7.95 -20.20 -29.34
N ILE A 8 -8.62 -21.30 -29.00
CA ILE A 8 -9.80 -21.28 -28.13
C ILE A 8 -9.43 -20.81 -26.72
N VAL A 9 -8.30 -21.28 -26.15
CA VAL A 9 -7.85 -20.86 -24.81
C VAL A 9 -7.51 -19.37 -24.78
N VAL A 10 -6.85 -18.84 -25.81
CA VAL A 10 -6.51 -17.41 -25.89
C VAL A 10 -7.78 -16.55 -26.02
N ILE A 11 -8.76 -16.97 -26.82
CA ILE A 11 -10.04 -16.27 -26.95
C ILE A 11 -10.80 -16.27 -25.62
N VAL A 12 -10.86 -17.40 -24.91
CA VAL A 12 -11.54 -17.50 -23.60
C VAL A 12 -10.88 -16.60 -22.56
N ILE A 13 -9.54 -16.55 -22.52
CA ILE A 13 -8.79 -15.67 -21.60
C ILE A 13 -9.02 -14.19 -21.95
N CYS A 14 -9.00 -13.82 -23.23
CA CYS A 14 -9.27 -12.45 -23.66
C CYS A 14 -10.72 -12.03 -23.36
N VAL A 15 -11.70 -12.92 -23.55
CA VAL A 15 -13.12 -12.63 -23.25
C VAL A 15 -13.34 -12.50 -21.75
N LEU A 16 -12.77 -13.40 -20.93
CA LEU A 16 -12.86 -13.33 -19.47
C LEU A 16 -12.15 -12.11 -18.90
N GLY A 17 -10.96 -11.76 -19.40
CA GLY A 17 -10.24 -10.54 -19.01
C GLY A 17 -11.02 -9.27 -19.38
N SER A 18 -11.66 -9.24 -20.55
CA SER A 18 -12.51 -8.12 -21.00
C SER A 18 -13.78 -7.99 -20.16
N LEU A 19 -14.41 -9.12 -19.78
CA LEU A 19 -15.56 -9.14 -18.88
C LEU A 19 -15.20 -8.68 -17.47
N LEU A 20 -14.01 -9.06 -16.97
CA LEU A 20 -13.53 -8.64 -15.65
C LEU A 20 -13.29 -7.11 -15.62
N LEU A 21 -12.63 -6.57 -16.64
CA LEU A 21 -12.39 -5.12 -16.79
C LEU A 21 -13.70 -4.34 -16.98
N TYR A 22 -14.66 -4.89 -17.73
CA TYR A 22 -16.00 -4.32 -17.85
C TYR A 22 -16.73 -4.28 -16.50
N PHE A 23 -16.62 -5.34 -15.70
CA PHE A 23 -17.22 -5.42 -14.37
C PHE A 23 -16.60 -4.41 -13.39
N PHE A 24 -15.28 -4.17 -13.46
CA PHE A 24 -14.63 -3.12 -12.68
C PHE A 24 -15.05 -1.71 -13.14
N LYS A 25 -15.22 -1.49 -14.45
CA LYS A 25 -15.63 -0.19 -15.00
C LYS A 25 -17.09 0.16 -14.71
N GLN A 26 -17.99 -0.84 -14.65
CA GLN A 26 -19.39 -0.66 -14.24
C GLN A 26 -19.53 -0.33 -12.74
N ASN A 27 -18.69 -0.91 -11.88
CA ASN A 27 -18.73 -0.64 -10.44
C ASN A 27 -18.08 0.70 -10.03
N ALA A 28 -17.30 1.33 -10.89
CA ALA A 28 -16.69 2.63 -10.62
C ALA A 28 -17.65 3.83 -10.80
N ASN A 29 -18.79 3.64 -11.48
CA ASN A 29 -19.70 4.73 -11.87
C ASN A 29 -21.15 4.54 -11.38
N VAL A 30 -21.38 3.74 -10.33
CA VAL A 30 -22.72 3.67 -9.71
C VAL A 30 -22.94 4.97 -8.92
N PRO A 31 -23.92 5.82 -9.28
CA PRO A 31 -24.29 6.95 -8.44
C PRO A 31 -24.74 6.41 -7.07
N LEU A 32 -24.23 7.01 -6.00
CA LEU A 32 -24.63 6.76 -4.62
C LEU A 32 -26.15 6.90 -4.47
N VAL A 33 -26.88 5.81 -4.67
CA VAL A 33 -28.23 5.68 -4.15
C VAL A 33 -28.06 5.69 -2.63
N LYS A 34 -28.60 6.74 -1.98
CA LYS A 34 -28.74 6.80 -0.52
C LYS A 34 -29.61 5.62 -0.07
N LEU A 35 -28.99 4.47 0.13
CA LEU A 35 -29.57 3.38 0.88
C LEU A 35 -29.38 3.75 2.35
N THR A 36 -30.45 4.22 2.98
CA THR A 36 -30.52 4.35 4.43
C THR A 36 -30.41 2.94 5.02
N PRO A 37 -29.29 2.57 5.68
CA PRO A 37 -29.20 1.27 6.31
C PRO A 37 -30.16 1.23 7.51
N PRO A 38 -30.71 0.04 7.88
CA PRO A 38 -31.36 -0.11 9.17
C PRO A 38 -30.34 0.24 10.27
N ILE A 39 -30.67 1.25 11.07
CA ILE A 39 -29.85 1.72 12.18
C ILE A 39 -29.87 0.62 13.26
N ILE A 40 -28.82 -0.20 13.28
CA ILE A 40 -28.42 -0.96 14.47
C ILE A 40 -27.09 -0.35 14.93
N SER A 41 -27.14 0.90 15.39
CA SER A 41 -26.04 1.57 16.06
C SER A 41 -26.15 1.32 17.56
N GLY A 42 -25.14 0.72 18.18
CA GLY A 42 -25.02 0.72 19.64
C GLY A 42 -24.50 2.09 20.09
N SER A 43 -25.34 2.92 20.70
CA SER A 43 -24.87 4.10 21.44
C SER A 43 -24.26 3.65 22.77
N LEU A 44 -23.21 4.35 23.23
CA LEU A 44 -22.64 4.16 24.56
C LEU A 44 -23.68 4.60 25.62
N PRO A 45 -24.15 3.73 26.52
CA PRO A 45 -25.07 4.17 27.58
C PRO A 45 -24.32 4.98 28.64
N GLY A 46 -24.99 6.01 29.16
CA GLY A 46 -24.64 6.63 30.43
C GLY A 46 -24.64 5.60 31.57
N ARG A 47 -23.77 5.84 32.55
CA ARG A 47 -23.42 5.00 33.71
C ARG A 47 -24.57 4.21 34.36
N THR A 48 -24.17 3.01 34.81
CA THR A 48 -24.72 2.10 35.84
C THR A 48 -26.05 1.39 35.56
N ALA A 49 -25.93 0.12 35.14
CA ALA A 49 -26.78 -0.98 35.60
C ALA A 49 -25.93 -2.26 35.60
N ASP A 50 -26.04 -3.08 36.65
CA ASP A 50 -25.45 -4.42 36.71
C ASP A 50 -26.05 -5.28 35.59
N ILE A 51 -25.20 -5.82 34.73
CA ILE A 51 -25.60 -6.66 33.59
C ILE A 51 -25.06 -8.07 33.80
N ASP A 52 -25.97 -9.05 33.71
CA ASP A 52 -25.65 -10.48 33.67
C ASP A 52 -24.71 -10.78 32.48
N THR A 53 -23.43 -11.02 32.79
CA THR A 53 -22.34 -11.22 31.82
C THR A 53 -22.29 -12.61 31.22
N SER A 54 -23.16 -13.54 31.63
CA SER A 54 -23.05 -14.96 31.31
C SER A 54 -23.29 -15.32 29.84
N LYS A 55 -23.89 -14.43 29.03
CA LYS A 55 -24.01 -14.55 27.56
C LYS A 55 -23.95 -13.18 26.87
N ALA A 56 -22.82 -12.49 26.97
CA ALA A 56 -22.65 -11.24 26.23
C ALA A 56 -22.83 -11.45 24.72
N ASN A 57 -23.78 -10.73 24.11
CA ASN A 57 -23.89 -10.70 22.65
C ASN A 57 -22.65 -9.99 22.06
N ASN A 58 -22.34 -10.23 20.78
CA ASN A 58 -21.10 -9.71 20.17
C ASN A 58 -20.96 -8.18 20.26
N ASN A 59 -22.07 -7.43 20.33
CA ASN A 59 -22.04 -5.98 20.49
C ASN A 59 -21.68 -5.57 21.93
N GLN A 60 -22.20 -6.27 22.93
CA GLN A 60 -21.82 -6.08 24.34
C GLN A 60 -20.33 -6.37 24.54
N PHE A 61 -19.79 -7.38 23.88
CA PHE A 61 -18.35 -7.64 23.89
C PHE A 61 -17.54 -6.44 23.35
N VAL A 62 -17.95 -5.86 22.22
CA VAL A 62 -17.29 -4.67 21.66
C VAL A 62 -17.39 -3.49 22.64
N GLN A 63 -18.53 -3.29 23.28
CA GLN A 63 -18.70 -2.23 24.28
C GLN A 63 -17.79 -2.41 25.49
N GLU A 64 -17.69 -3.62 26.05
CA GLU A 64 -16.78 -3.91 27.17
C GLU A 64 -15.31 -3.75 26.75
N PHE A 65 -14.95 -4.13 25.52
CA PHE A 65 -13.63 -3.85 24.97
C PHE A 65 -13.35 -2.35 24.92
N ILE A 66 -14.26 -1.54 24.38
CA ILE A 66 -14.10 -0.08 24.31
C ILE A 66 -13.96 0.52 25.72
N LYS A 67 -14.78 0.08 26.68
CA LYS A 67 -14.66 0.50 28.09
C LYS A 67 -13.28 0.16 28.66
N ALA A 68 -12.75 -1.03 28.38
CA ALA A 68 -11.42 -1.43 28.82
C ALA A 68 -10.32 -0.56 28.20
N VAL A 69 -10.44 -0.22 26.90
CA VAL A 69 -9.54 0.70 26.19
C VAL A 69 -9.57 2.10 26.81
N ASP A 70 -10.74 2.66 27.07
CA ASP A 70 -10.90 3.99 27.65
C ASP A 70 -10.42 4.06 29.11
N ALA A 71 -10.60 2.98 29.86
CA ALA A 71 -10.12 2.85 31.23
C ALA A 71 -8.62 2.53 31.32
N GLY A 72 -7.99 2.11 30.21
CA GLY A 72 -6.62 1.61 30.20
C GLY A 72 -6.42 0.32 30.98
N LYS A 73 -7.50 -0.42 31.29
CA LYS A 73 -7.43 -1.63 32.12
C LYS A 73 -8.50 -2.65 31.79
N VAL A 74 -8.14 -3.92 31.89
CA VAL A 74 -9.04 -5.08 31.84
C VAL A 74 -9.64 -5.30 33.23
N SER A 75 -10.97 -5.18 33.37
CA SER A 75 -11.63 -5.55 34.61
C SER A 75 -11.62 -7.07 34.82
N SER A 76 -11.61 -7.49 36.08
CA SER A 76 -11.74 -8.91 36.46
C SER A 76 -12.99 -9.55 35.87
N ASP A 77 -14.11 -8.83 35.87
CA ASP A 77 -15.40 -9.33 35.40
C ASP A 77 -15.41 -9.49 33.88
N PHE A 78 -14.85 -8.52 33.14
CA PHE A 78 -14.70 -8.63 31.69
C PHE A 78 -13.82 -9.83 31.35
N TYR A 79 -12.68 -9.98 32.03
CA TYR A 79 -11.80 -11.13 31.81
C TYR A 79 -12.51 -12.45 32.15
N ALA A 80 -13.17 -12.56 33.29
CA ALA A 80 -13.85 -13.78 33.74
C ALA A 80 -14.94 -14.21 32.74
N ALA A 81 -15.68 -13.25 32.18
CA ALA A 81 -16.74 -13.49 31.21
C ALA A 81 -16.26 -13.96 29.82
N LEU A 82 -14.97 -13.85 29.50
CA LEU A 82 -14.44 -14.26 28.20
C LEU A 82 -14.53 -15.79 28.00
N PRO A 83 -15.25 -16.27 26.95
CA PRO A 83 -15.23 -17.68 26.56
C PRO A 83 -13.84 -18.09 26.05
N ALA A 84 -13.50 -19.38 26.10
CA ALA A 84 -12.30 -19.88 25.44
C ALA A 84 -12.45 -19.92 23.91
N TYR A 85 -11.35 -19.68 23.19
CA TYR A 85 -11.21 -19.90 21.75
C TYR A 85 -10.40 -21.18 21.53
N GLU A 86 -11.00 -22.19 20.90
CA GLU A 86 -10.31 -23.48 20.63
C GLU A 86 -9.64 -24.09 21.88
N ASN A 87 -10.34 -24.04 23.03
CA ASN A 87 -9.87 -24.50 24.34
C ASN A 87 -8.71 -23.70 24.96
N THR A 88 -8.35 -22.56 24.38
CA THR A 88 -7.34 -21.65 24.92
C THR A 88 -7.94 -20.29 25.24
N LYS A 89 -7.35 -19.57 26.19
CA LYS A 89 -7.75 -18.22 26.58
C LYS A 89 -6.48 -17.43 26.89
N PRO A 90 -6.34 -16.19 26.38
CA PRO A 90 -5.22 -15.35 26.78
C PRO A 90 -5.23 -15.17 28.30
N SER A 91 -4.05 -15.09 28.91
CA SER A 91 -3.91 -14.64 30.29
C SER A 91 -4.41 -13.20 30.42
N GLN A 92 -4.79 -12.80 31.65
CA GLN A 92 -5.20 -11.43 31.92
C GLN A 92 -4.09 -10.42 31.59
N LEU A 93 -2.82 -10.80 31.77
CA LEU A 93 -1.67 -9.97 31.40
C LEU A 93 -1.55 -9.78 29.88
N GLU A 94 -1.66 -10.85 29.10
CA GLU A 94 -1.63 -10.77 27.62
C GLU A 94 -2.78 -9.89 27.10
N LEU A 95 -3.97 -10.04 27.68
CA LEU A 95 -5.11 -9.20 27.32
C LEU A 95 -4.90 -7.73 27.72
N GLN A 96 -4.33 -7.47 28.90
CA GLN A 96 -4.00 -6.12 29.35
C GLN A 96 -2.98 -5.46 28.40
N GLN A 97 -1.95 -6.19 27.96
CA GLN A 97 -0.98 -5.70 26.98
C GLN A 97 -1.64 -5.36 25.64
N TYR A 98 -2.58 -6.20 25.18
CA TYR A 98 -3.34 -5.93 23.97
C TYR A 98 -4.21 -4.67 24.10
N ILE A 99 -4.95 -4.54 25.21
CA ILE A 99 -5.75 -3.33 25.51
C ILE A 99 -4.87 -2.10 25.55
N GLN A 100 -3.68 -2.19 26.16
CA GLN A 100 -2.75 -1.06 26.26
C GLN A 100 -2.35 -0.52 24.88
N ILE A 101 -2.21 -1.38 23.86
CA ILE A 101 -1.95 -0.91 22.48
C ILE A 101 -3.08 0.02 22.01
N PHE A 102 -4.33 -0.36 22.22
CA PHE A 102 -5.47 0.48 21.83
C PHE A 102 -5.58 1.72 22.71
N THR A 103 -5.29 1.62 24.01
CA THR A 103 -5.29 2.77 24.92
C THR A 103 -4.26 3.81 24.47
N ASP A 104 -3.04 3.39 24.17
CA ASP A 104 -1.96 4.29 23.71
C ASP A 104 -2.29 5.01 22.40
N ASN A 105 -3.14 4.42 21.54
CA ASN A 105 -3.45 4.95 20.21
C ASN A 105 -4.84 5.64 20.13
N PHE A 106 -5.81 5.22 20.94
CA PHE A 106 -7.23 5.54 20.75
C PHE A 106 -8.00 5.89 22.03
N ALA A 107 -7.39 5.92 23.22
CA ALA A 107 -8.12 6.19 24.45
C ALA A 107 -8.98 7.47 24.35
N ARG A 108 -10.28 7.35 24.69
CA ARG A 108 -11.30 8.42 24.61
C ARG A 108 -11.61 8.94 23.20
N ARG A 109 -11.11 8.27 22.16
CA ARG A 109 -11.30 8.66 20.76
C ARG A 109 -12.32 7.76 20.05
N ILE A 110 -12.63 6.58 20.58
CA ILE A 110 -13.63 5.69 20.00
C ILE A 110 -15.03 6.22 20.35
N ARG A 111 -15.77 6.69 19.34
CA ARG A 111 -17.09 7.31 19.51
C ARG A 111 -18.22 6.29 19.42
N SER A 112 -18.11 5.37 18.48
CA SER A 112 -19.09 4.33 18.23
C SER A 112 -18.45 3.17 17.47
N PHE A 113 -19.23 2.14 17.16
CA PHE A 113 -18.81 1.05 16.31
C PHE A 113 -19.94 0.61 15.39
N THR A 114 -19.59 0.12 14.21
CA THR A 114 -20.53 -0.37 13.20
C THR A 114 -20.06 -1.70 12.62
N PRO A 115 -20.94 -2.67 12.35
CA PRO A 115 -20.55 -3.87 11.62
C PRO A 115 -20.08 -3.52 10.20
N MET A 116 -19.00 -4.14 9.73
CA MET A 116 -18.56 -3.99 8.34
C MET A 116 -19.60 -4.57 7.38
N THR A 117 -19.78 -3.92 6.22
CA THR A 117 -20.56 -4.46 5.11
C THR A 117 -19.95 -5.75 4.56
N ARG A 118 -20.71 -6.51 3.76
CA ARG A 118 -20.23 -7.76 3.15
C ARG A 118 -18.98 -7.55 2.28
N LEU A 119 -18.93 -6.43 1.54
CA LEU A 119 -17.79 -6.11 0.66
C LEU A 119 -16.55 -5.73 1.48
N GLU A 120 -16.70 -4.88 2.49
CA GLU A 120 -15.57 -4.52 3.37
C GLU A 120 -15.03 -5.76 4.11
N ARG A 121 -15.93 -6.60 4.65
CA ARG A 121 -15.55 -7.87 5.28
C ARG A 121 -14.76 -8.77 4.33
N SER A 122 -15.20 -8.91 3.08
CA SER A 122 -14.56 -9.85 2.15
C SER A 122 -13.11 -9.47 1.85
N VAL A 123 -12.78 -8.17 1.86
CA VAL A 123 -11.41 -7.65 1.73
C VAL A 123 -10.55 -8.13 2.90
N TYR A 124 -10.95 -7.84 4.14
CA TYR A 124 -10.19 -8.24 5.33
C TYR A 124 -10.10 -9.77 5.48
N GLN A 125 -11.21 -10.47 5.24
CA GLN A 125 -11.26 -11.92 5.27
C GLN A 125 -10.26 -12.53 4.27
N SER A 126 -10.21 -12.01 3.04
CA SER A 126 -9.28 -12.49 2.01
C SER A 126 -7.82 -12.18 2.35
N GLN A 127 -7.55 -11.05 2.99
CA GLN A 127 -6.20 -10.69 3.45
C GLN A 127 -5.72 -11.62 4.57
N ILE A 128 -6.52 -11.78 5.63
CA ILE A 128 -6.16 -12.61 6.80
C ILE A 128 -6.06 -14.09 6.40
N ALA A 129 -6.92 -14.56 5.50
CA ALA A 129 -6.92 -15.95 5.03
C ALA A 129 -5.67 -16.34 4.22
N ARG A 130 -4.82 -15.38 3.80
CA ARG A 130 -3.50 -15.67 3.21
C ARG A 130 -2.57 -16.35 4.21
N SER A 131 -2.73 -16.06 5.50
CA SER A 131 -2.08 -16.79 6.58
C SER A 131 -2.84 -18.08 6.84
N LYS A 132 -2.22 -19.23 6.56
CA LYS A 132 -2.80 -20.55 6.87
C LYS A 132 -3.19 -20.65 8.35
N LYS A 133 -2.39 -20.03 9.23
CA LYS A 133 -2.63 -19.96 10.68
C LYS A 133 -3.98 -19.33 11.03
N TYR A 134 -4.35 -18.24 10.35
CA TYR A 134 -5.58 -17.50 10.66
C TYR A 134 -6.73 -17.75 9.68
N ALA A 135 -6.58 -18.68 8.72
CA ALA A 135 -7.60 -18.92 7.70
C ALA A 135 -8.96 -19.37 8.25
N ARG A 136 -8.99 -20.04 9.41
CA ARG A 136 -10.24 -20.38 10.11
C ARG A 136 -10.82 -19.16 10.82
N LEU A 137 -10.00 -18.44 11.60
CA LEU A 137 -10.38 -17.19 12.28
C LEU A 137 -10.98 -16.20 11.28
N ALA A 138 -10.36 -16.01 10.12
CA ALA A 138 -10.86 -15.14 9.05
C ALA A 138 -12.30 -15.47 8.63
N ARG A 139 -12.67 -16.76 8.63
CA ARG A 139 -14.02 -17.21 8.22
C ARG A 139 -15.07 -17.05 9.33
N THR A 140 -14.67 -17.20 10.60
CA THR A 140 -15.61 -17.22 11.73
C THR A 140 -15.69 -15.89 12.48
N ALA A 141 -14.71 -15.01 12.32
CA ALA A 141 -14.65 -13.74 13.03
C ALA A 141 -15.83 -12.81 12.69
N LYS A 142 -16.12 -11.90 13.62
CA LYS A 142 -16.94 -10.71 13.39
C LYS A 142 -16.03 -9.54 13.07
N TYR A 143 -16.55 -8.63 12.26
CA TYR A 143 -15.81 -7.54 11.65
C TYR A 143 -16.56 -6.25 11.91
N TYR A 144 -15.91 -5.32 12.58
CA TYR A 144 -16.48 -4.05 12.98
C TYR A 144 -15.54 -2.91 12.59
N TRP A 145 -16.11 -1.77 12.27
CA TRP A 145 -15.43 -0.49 12.29
C TRP A 145 -15.58 0.12 13.68
N LEU A 146 -14.47 0.54 14.27
CA LEU A 146 -14.47 1.49 15.39
C LEU A 146 -14.45 2.89 14.77
N GLU A 147 -15.50 3.68 15.01
CA GLU A 147 -15.58 5.05 14.53
C GLU A 147 -14.79 5.95 15.50
N LEU A 148 -13.77 6.62 14.98
CA LEU A 148 -12.86 7.46 15.74
C LEU A 148 -13.24 8.93 15.61
N ASP A 149 -12.92 9.71 16.64
CA ASP A 149 -13.08 11.15 16.62
C ASP A 149 -12.19 11.82 15.55
N GLU A 150 -12.73 12.85 14.90
CA GLU A 150 -12.01 13.65 13.91
C GLU A 150 -11.02 14.57 14.63
N SER A 151 -9.85 14.04 14.96
CA SER A 151 -8.73 14.84 15.45
C SER A 151 -7.72 15.07 14.34
N ALA A 152 -7.04 16.22 14.35
CA ALA A 152 -6.03 16.62 13.36
C ALA A 152 -4.88 15.61 13.13
N ARG A 153 -4.68 14.61 14.00
CA ARG A 153 -3.61 13.60 13.90
C ARG A 153 -3.98 12.32 13.13
N ASN A 154 -5.27 12.02 12.92
CA ASN A 154 -5.67 10.83 12.17
C ASN A 154 -6.40 11.25 10.90
N SER A 155 -5.95 10.75 9.76
CA SER A 155 -6.71 10.96 8.52
C SER A 155 -7.87 9.96 8.38
N PHE A 156 -7.77 8.80 9.04
CA PHE A 156 -8.80 7.78 9.02
C PHE A 156 -9.82 7.98 10.15
N LYS A 157 -11.10 7.96 9.77
CA LYS A 157 -12.26 8.05 10.68
C LYS A 157 -12.66 6.70 11.26
N ARG A 158 -12.09 5.59 10.75
CA ARG A 158 -12.49 4.23 11.07
C ARG A 158 -11.27 3.34 11.27
N PHE A 159 -11.31 2.53 12.33
CA PHE A 159 -10.30 1.51 12.60
C PHE A 159 -10.91 0.11 12.50
N PRO A 160 -10.30 -0.84 11.77
CA PRO A 160 -10.84 -2.19 11.62
C PRO A 160 -10.62 -3.02 12.90
N MET A 161 -11.71 -3.52 13.48
CA MET A 161 -11.68 -4.47 14.60
C MET A 161 -12.17 -5.84 14.14
N ILE A 162 -11.31 -6.85 14.27
CA ILE A 162 -11.62 -8.24 13.96
C ILE A 162 -11.73 -9.01 15.28
N ILE A 163 -12.90 -9.57 15.54
CA ILE A 163 -13.21 -10.30 16.77
C ILE A 163 -13.39 -11.78 16.45
N PRO A 164 -12.49 -12.67 16.90
CA PRO A 164 -12.68 -14.11 16.81
C PRO A 164 -13.99 -14.55 17.47
N THR A 165 -14.58 -15.64 16.97
CA THR A 165 -15.71 -16.30 17.62
C THR A 165 -15.39 -17.75 17.91
N ASN A 166 -15.89 -18.26 19.05
CA ASN A 166 -15.79 -19.67 19.39
C ASN A 166 -16.75 -20.53 18.55
N SER A 167 -16.78 -21.84 18.79
CA SER A 167 -17.68 -22.77 18.09
C SER A 167 -19.17 -22.44 18.22
N ASN A 168 -19.55 -21.73 19.29
CA ASN A 168 -20.93 -21.30 19.56
C ASN A 168 -21.24 -19.92 18.94
N GLY A 169 -20.30 -19.33 18.20
CA GLY A 169 -20.45 -18.01 17.59
C GLY A 169 -20.36 -16.83 18.55
N GLN A 170 -19.92 -17.07 19.79
CA GLN A 170 -19.71 -16.03 20.81
C GLN A 170 -18.36 -15.35 20.59
N ALA A 171 -18.36 -14.02 20.66
CA ALA A 171 -17.14 -13.21 20.63
C ALA A 171 -16.16 -13.61 21.73
N THR A 172 -14.89 -13.70 21.38
CA THR A 172 -13.80 -14.09 22.27
C THR A 172 -12.47 -13.53 21.74
N PHE A 173 -11.39 -13.75 22.48
CA PHE A 173 -10.03 -13.51 22.04
C PHE A 173 -9.30 -14.85 21.85
N SER A 174 -8.65 -14.99 20.69
CA SER A 174 -7.65 -16.04 20.48
C SER A 174 -6.36 -15.63 21.18
N GLN A 175 -5.80 -16.51 22.02
CA GLN A 175 -4.52 -16.27 22.69
C GLN A 175 -3.42 -15.99 21.66
N GLU A 176 -3.35 -16.82 20.61
CA GLU A 176 -2.36 -16.64 19.54
C GLU A 176 -2.53 -15.33 18.79
N TRP A 177 -3.77 -14.96 18.44
CA TRP A 177 -4.06 -13.70 17.76
C TRP A 177 -3.58 -12.49 18.57
N ILE A 178 -3.87 -12.48 19.87
CA ILE A 178 -3.42 -11.43 20.78
C ILE A 178 -1.90 -11.41 20.90
N ALA A 179 -1.28 -12.56 21.17
CA ALA A 179 0.16 -12.65 21.37
C ALA A 179 0.92 -12.19 20.11
N ASP A 180 0.47 -12.61 18.93
CA ASP A 180 1.13 -12.22 17.68
C ASP A 180 0.86 -10.75 17.33
N SER A 181 -0.34 -10.22 17.61
CA SER A 181 -0.64 -8.79 17.47
C SER A 181 0.29 -7.94 18.35
N TYR A 182 0.53 -8.36 19.59
CA TYR A 182 1.45 -7.69 20.49
C TYR A 182 2.90 -7.76 20.01
N ARG A 183 3.36 -8.94 19.58
CA ARG A 183 4.73 -9.13 19.07
C ARG A 183 5.00 -8.29 17.83
N ILE A 184 4.10 -8.31 16.85
CA ILE A 184 4.29 -7.56 15.60
C ILE A 184 4.22 -6.04 15.85
N TYR A 185 3.34 -5.58 16.74
CA TYR A 185 3.31 -4.19 17.17
C TYR A 185 4.61 -3.78 17.89
N SER A 186 5.12 -4.62 18.78
CA SER A 186 6.39 -4.40 19.47
C SER A 186 7.57 -4.37 18.50
N TYR A 187 7.57 -5.23 17.47
CA TYR A 187 8.56 -5.22 16.39
C TYR A 187 8.53 -3.90 15.59
N THR A 188 7.33 -3.38 15.29
CA THR A 188 7.16 -2.06 14.67
C THR A 188 7.70 -0.94 15.57
N LYS A 189 7.45 -0.98 16.88
CA LYS A 189 8.02 0.00 17.83
C LYS A 189 9.54 -0.09 17.90
N LEU A 190 10.11 -1.30 17.83
CA LEU A 190 11.56 -1.49 17.79
C LEU A 190 12.17 -0.86 16.54
N TYR A 191 11.52 -0.98 15.38
CA TYR A 191 11.94 -0.32 14.14
C TYR A 191 12.03 1.21 14.30
N PHE A 192 10.96 1.85 14.77
CA PHE A 192 10.97 3.30 14.98
C PHE A 192 11.94 3.75 16.08
N SER A 193 12.12 2.94 17.13
CA SER A 193 13.12 3.21 18.17
C SER A 193 14.54 3.15 17.60
N ALA A 194 14.83 2.16 16.76
CA ALA A 194 16.13 2.04 16.10
C ALA A 194 16.42 3.23 15.15
N ILE A 195 15.40 3.74 14.45
CA ILE A 195 15.51 4.97 13.66
C ILE A 195 15.82 6.18 14.56
N LYS A 196 15.03 6.35 15.62
CA LYS A 196 15.16 7.47 16.57
C LYS A 196 16.57 7.53 17.17
N ASP A 197 17.05 6.38 17.64
CA ASP A 197 18.35 6.24 18.31
C ASP A 197 19.51 6.14 17.30
N LYS A 198 19.20 6.16 15.99
CA LYS A 198 20.16 5.96 14.89
C LYS A 198 20.99 4.68 15.04
N SER A 199 20.40 3.64 15.64
CA SER A 199 21.06 2.36 15.89
C SER A 199 21.20 1.57 14.59
N THR A 200 22.36 1.67 13.95
CA THR A 200 22.66 0.96 12.69
C THR A 200 22.55 -0.55 12.86
N ALA A 201 23.13 -1.12 13.93
CA ALA A 201 23.08 -2.55 14.20
C ALA A 201 21.64 -3.09 14.34
N SER A 202 20.77 -2.35 15.03
CA SER A 202 19.34 -2.73 15.13
C SER A 202 18.64 -2.64 13.78
N LEU A 203 18.90 -1.59 13.00
CA LEU A 203 18.33 -1.44 11.66
C LEU A 203 18.83 -2.51 10.68
N GLU A 204 20.11 -2.87 10.74
CA GLU A 204 20.68 -3.95 9.93
C GLU A 204 19.95 -5.27 10.22
N SER A 205 19.72 -5.57 11.51
CA SER A 205 18.97 -6.76 11.91
C SER A 205 17.50 -6.73 11.46
N ILE A 206 16.85 -5.56 11.47
CA ILE A 206 15.41 -5.44 11.17
C ILE A 206 15.14 -5.40 9.65
N LEU A 207 16.04 -4.78 8.88
CA LEU A 207 15.89 -4.55 7.44
C LEU A 207 16.50 -5.66 6.57
N SER A 208 17.24 -6.60 7.17
CA SER A 208 17.82 -7.74 6.47
C SER A 208 16.75 -8.69 5.94
N ASP A 209 16.76 -8.89 4.62
CA ASP A 209 15.99 -9.94 3.96
C ASP A 209 16.89 -11.16 3.66
N PRO A 210 16.34 -12.40 3.63
CA PRO A 210 17.12 -13.57 3.25
C PRO A 210 17.73 -13.40 1.86
N GLY A 211 19.05 -13.56 1.76
CA GLY A 211 19.80 -13.39 0.51
C GLY A 211 20.38 -11.99 0.30
N ASP A 212 20.06 -11.01 1.16
CA ASP A 212 20.73 -9.72 1.14
C ASP A 212 22.21 -9.87 1.55
N ASP A 213 23.11 -9.22 0.81
CA ASP A 213 24.49 -9.03 1.23
C ASP A 213 24.63 -7.83 2.20
N LYS A 214 25.80 -7.72 2.83
CA LYS A 214 26.07 -6.65 3.82
C LYS A 214 25.98 -5.25 3.21
N ASP A 215 26.44 -5.06 1.97
CA ASP A 215 26.46 -3.75 1.32
C ASP A 215 25.03 -3.26 1.06
N LEU A 216 24.14 -4.16 0.65
CA LEU A 216 22.72 -3.88 0.45
C LEU A 216 22.05 -3.51 1.77
N ILE A 217 22.30 -4.26 2.84
CA ILE A 217 21.73 -3.98 4.16
C ILE A 217 22.21 -2.60 4.65
N SER A 218 23.51 -2.31 4.57
CA SER A 218 24.06 -1.00 4.95
C SER A 218 23.48 0.14 4.08
N SER A 219 23.22 -0.12 2.79
CA SER A 219 22.54 0.84 1.90
C SER A 219 21.10 1.11 2.34
N LYS A 220 20.31 0.07 2.67
CA LYS A 220 18.94 0.20 3.24
C LYS A 220 18.97 1.05 4.51
N VAL A 221 19.87 0.75 5.46
CA VAL A 221 20.01 1.48 6.73
C VAL A 221 20.33 2.95 6.47
N LYS A 222 21.30 3.24 5.59
CA LYS A 222 21.69 4.61 5.26
C LYS A 222 20.52 5.40 4.68
N GLN A 223 19.74 4.81 3.78
CA GLN A 223 18.57 5.47 3.17
C GLN A 223 17.46 5.74 4.18
N VAL A 224 17.14 4.78 5.04
CA VAL A 224 16.15 4.95 6.12
C VAL A 224 16.57 6.08 7.07
N LEU A 225 17.83 6.05 7.53
CA LEU A 225 18.35 7.10 8.43
C LEU A 225 18.40 8.47 7.75
N ALA A 226 18.74 8.54 6.47
CA ALA A 226 18.75 9.80 5.72
C ALA A 226 17.33 10.37 5.57
N PHE A 227 16.36 9.52 5.19
CA PHE A 227 14.96 9.92 5.03
C PHE A 227 14.36 10.44 6.34
N TYR A 228 14.50 9.67 7.42
CA TYR A 228 13.96 10.07 8.73
C TYR A 228 14.79 11.14 9.43
N GLY A 229 16.09 11.27 9.12
CA GLY A 229 16.92 12.37 9.57
C GLY A 229 16.46 13.72 8.98
N ALA A 230 16.07 13.74 7.71
CA ALA A 230 15.53 14.93 7.05
C ALA A 230 14.16 15.36 7.61
N GLN A 231 13.41 14.46 8.25
CA GLN A 231 12.17 14.81 8.97
C GLN A 231 12.45 15.59 10.25
N GLN A 232 13.53 15.26 10.97
CA GLN A 232 13.87 15.88 12.25
C GLN A 232 14.36 17.33 12.12
N THR A 233 14.76 17.77 10.93
CA THR A 233 15.16 19.16 10.66
C THR A 233 13.98 20.12 10.48
N GLY A 234 12.73 19.63 10.46
CA GLY A 234 11.51 20.43 10.54
C GLY A 234 10.81 20.28 11.90
N SER A 235 9.71 21.02 12.12
CA SER A 235 8.89 20.97 13.35
C SER A 235 8.14 19.63 13.59
N VAL A 236 8.63 18.53 13.03
CA VAL A 236 7.94 17.23 12.93
C VAL A 236 8.80 16.17 13.65
N HIS A 237 8.50 15.90 14.92
CA HIS A 237 9.19 14.87 15.70
C HIS A 237 8.73 13.46 15.31
N LEU A 238 9.67 12.54 15.03
CA LEU A 238 9.40 11.18 14.53
C LEU A 238 8.49 10.31 15.42
N ASN A 239 8.58 10.48 16.74
CA ASN A 239 7.86 9.62 17.69
C ASN A 239 6.40 10.02 17.92
N ASP A 240 6.01 11.22 17.48
CA ASP A 240 4.67 11.77 17.75
C ASP A 240 3.73 11.69 16.54
N ASN A 241 4.23 11.19 15.40
CA ASN A 241 3.60 11.35 14.08
C ASN A 241 3.26 10.03 13.37
N TYR A 242 3.23 8.90 14.08
CA TYR A 242 2.59 7.71 13.54
C TYR A 242 1.35 7.30 14.33
N THR A 243 0.32 6.90 13.62
CA THR A 243 -0.97 6.49 14.19
C THR A 243 -1.29 5.08 13.70
N LEU A 244 -1.69 4.21 14.62
CA LEU A 244 -2.02 2.82 14.29
C LEU A 244 -3.27 2.79 13.40
N SER A 245 -3.15 2.33 12.16
CA SER A 245 -4.28 2.25 11.20
C SER A 245 -4.84 0.82 11.08
N ALA A 246 -4.03 -0.20 11.37
CA ALA A 246 -4.49 -1.58 11.48
C ALA A 246 -3.65 -2.39 12.49
N LEU A 247 -4.32 -3.28 13.23
CA LEU A 247 -3.70 -4.24 14.14
C LEU A 247 -4.34 -5.62 13.98
N ARG A 248 -3.52 -6.59 13.59
CA ARG A 248 -3.88 -7.99 13.39
C ARG A 248 -2.74 -8.90 13.83
N GLY A 249 -3.03 -10.17 14.07
CA GLY A 249 -1.99 -11.17 14.40
C GLY A 249 -0.96 -11.36 13.28
N ASP A 250 -1.30 -11.01 12.03
CA ASP A 250 -0.43 -11.13 10.86
C ASP A 250 0.11 -9.79 10.33
N LEU A 251 -0.43 -8.65 10.79
CA LEU A 251 -0.18 -7.33 10.23
C LEU A 251 -0.30 -6.23 11.29
N VAL A 252 0.68 -5.35 11.33
CA VAL A 252 0.51 -3.99 11.86
C VAL A 252 0.70 -3.00 10.73
N GLU A 253 -0.16 -1.99 10.69
CA GLU A 253 0.01 -0.84 9.82
C GLU A 253 -0.03 0.42 10.66
N VAL A 254 0.95 1.30 10.43
CA VAL A 254 0.95 2.64 10.96
C VAL A 254 0.93 3.65 9.82
N GLU A 255 0.12 4.67 9.99
CA GLU A 255 0.10 5.85 9.13
C GLU A 255 1.08 6.87 9.68
N GLN A 256 1.91 7.46 8.82
CA GLN A 256 2.78 8.58 9.13
C GLN A 256 2.44 9.79 8.28
N THR A 257 2.31 10.95 8.94
CA THR A 257 2.18 12.24 8.26
C THR A 257 3.55 12.86 8.07
N VAL A 258 3.93 13.14 6.82
CA VAL A 258 5.25 13.69 6.46
C VAL A 258 5.10 14.94 5.59
N PRO A 259 6.05 15.89 5.64
CA PRO A 259 6.08 17.01 4.69
C PRO A 259 6.11 16.52 3.24
N ALA A 260 5.29 17.13 2.38
CA ALA A 260 5.23 16.80 0.96
C ALA A 260 6.59 16.98 0.26
N SER A 261 7.39 17.95 0.70
CA SER A 261 8.75 18.21 0.18
C SER A 261 9.77 17.09 0.43
N LEU A 262 9.47 16.14 1.34
CA LEU A 262 10.29 14.93 1.50
C LEU A 262 9.92 13.84 0.51
N LEU A 263 8.73 13.93 -0.10
CA LEU A 263 8.25 13.00 -1.09
C LEU A 263 8.43 13.54 -2.51
N TYR A 264 8.33 14.86 -2.69
CA TYR A 264 8.22 15.52 -3.99
C TYR A 264 9.30 16.60 -4.16
N SER A 265 9.70 16.84 -5.41
CA SER A 265 10.61 17.94 -5.76
C SER A 265 10.01 19.32 -5.49
N GLU A 266 10.86 20.33 -5.24
CA GLU A 266 10.42 21.71 -4.95
C GLU A 266 9.70 22.37 -6.15
N GLU A 267 10.04 21.96 -7.37
CA GLU A 267 9.42 22.43 -8.63
C GLU A 267 7.91 22.08 -8.69
N LEU A 268 7.47 20.97 -8.06
CA LEU A 268 6.06 20.62 -7.91
C LEU A 268 5.32 21.42 -6.81
N THR A 269 6.06 22.20 -6.02
CA THR A 269 5.52 23.00 -4.91
C THR A 269 5.49 24.50 -5.18
N GLU A 270 5.86 24.95 -6.38
CA GLU A 270 5.70 26.36 -6.77
C GLU A 270 4.21 26.75 -6.71
N GLY A 271 3.86 27.52 -5.67
CA GLY A 271 2.50 27.98 -5.37
C GLY A 271 1.80 27.26 -4.22
N ALA A 272 2.27 26.09 -3.79
CA ALA A 272 1.74 25.37 -2.62
C ALA A 272 2.68 25.59 -1.43
N SER A 273 2.21 26.33 -0.43
CA SER A 273 2.90 26.57 0.84
C SER A 273 3.68 25.33 1.31
N SER A 274 4.92 25.53 1.78
CA SER A 274 5.85 24.56 2.41
C SER A 274 5.30 23.78 3.62
N ARG A 275 3.98 23.84 3.84
CA ARG A 275 3.21 23.22 4.91
C ARG A 275 2.34 22.05 4.44
N LYS A 276 2.29 21.72 3.14
CA LYS A 276 1.51 20.56 2.68
C LYS A 276 2.12 19.29 3.26
N THR A 277 1.31 18.50 3.95
CA THR A 277 1.69 17.17 4.44
C THR A 277 1.00 16.10 3.61
N VAL A 278 1.60 14.91 3.59
CA VAL A 278 1.08 13.72 2.92
C VAL A 278 1.18 12.57 3.90
N ASN A 279 0.20 11.69 3.84
CA ASN A 279 0.22 10.48 4.64
C ASN A 279 0.85 9.32 3.85
N ARG A 280 1.64 8.54 4.57
CA ARG A 280 2.26 7.32 4.07
C ARG A 280 2.09 6.21 5.08
N TYR A 281 2.21 4.97 4.63
CA TYR A 281 2.02 3.81 5.49
C TYR A 281 3.34 3.05 5.67
N VAL A 282 3.55 2.55 6.87
CA VAL A 282 4.58 1.57 7.20
C VAL A 282 3.88 0.34 7.75
N GLN A 283 4.18 -0.81 7.17
CA GLN A 283 3.56 -2.06 7.56
C GLN A 283 4.60 -3.02 8.15
N ALA A 284 4.19 -3.83 9.12
CA ALA A 284 4.92 -4.99 9.58
C ALA A 284 4.08 -6.23 9.33
N HIS A 285 4.64 -7.26 8.70
CA HIS A 285 3.93 -8.52 8.42
C HIS A 285 4.62 -9.72 9.05
N LEU A 286 3.83 -10.72 9.44
CA LEU A 286 4.32 -12.06 9.75
C LEU A 286 4.46 -12.86 8.45
N THR A 287 5.68 -13.29 8.12
CA THR A 287 5.94 -14.08 6.91
C THR A 287 5.50 -15.54 7.08
N LYS A 288 5.46 -16.29 5.98
CA LYS A 288 5.13 -17.72 5.99
C LYS A 288 6.13 -18.55 6.81
N GLU A 289 7.35 -18.06 6.94
CA GLU A 289 8.44 -18.66 7.72
C GLU A 289 8.40 -18.26 9.20
N GLY A 290 7.37 -17.51 9.63
CA GLY A 290 7.21 -17.08 11.03
C GLY A 290 8.11 -15.92 11.45
N LYS A 291 8.71 -15.20 10.50
CA LYS A 291 9.54 -14.01 10.77
C LYS A 291 8.74 -12.73 10.60
N TYR A 292 9.13 -11.66 11.29
CA TYR A 292 8.53 -10.34 11.07
C TYR A 292 9.33 -9.57 10.01
N LYS A 293 8.63 -8.84 9.13
CA LYS A 293 9.25 -7.97 8.13
C LYS A 293 8.61 -6.60 8.12
N ILE A 294 9.44 -5.55 8.14
CA ILE A 294 9.00 -4.17 7.93
C ILE A 294 8.96 -3.87 6.43
N PHE A 295 7.81 -3.39 5.97
CA PHE A 295 7.56 -2.83 4.65
C PHE A 295 7.42 -1.32 4.80
N ASP A 296 8.55 -0.66 4.67
CA ASP A 296 8.70 0.78 4.64
C ASP A 296 9.16 1.18 3.24
N ILE A 297 8.30 1.87 2.49
CA ILE A 297 8.63 2.38 1.15
C ILE A 297 9.31 3.75 1.34
N ILE A 298 10.63 3.74 1.36
CA ILE A 298 11.42 4.97 1.40
C ILE A 298 11.41 5.60 0.00
N PRO A 299 10.85 6.81 -0.18
CA PRO A 299 10.87 7.51 -1.45
C PRO A 299 12.30 7.83 -1.86
N THR A 300 12.58 7.69 -3.16
CA THR A 300 13.82 8.21 -3.73
C THR A 300 13.54 9.62 -4.20
N LYS A 301 14.36 10.61 -3.84
CA LYS A 301 14.17 11.99 -4.32
C LYS A 301 14.20 12.02 -5.85
N GLU A 302 13.19 12.66 -6.43
CA GLU A 302 13.11 12.89 -7.87
C GLU A 302 14.11 13.95 -8.32
N THR A 303 14.51 13.81 -9.58
CA THR A 303 14.96 14.94 -10.40
C THR A 303 14.07 14.91 -11.64
N ALA A 304 13.85 16.05 -12.30
CA ALA A 304 13.11 16.08 -13.58
C ALA A 304 13.67 15.08 -14.61
N LEU A 305 14.96 14.75 -14.51
CA LEU A 305 15.64 13.77 -15.35
C LEU A 305 15.22 12.32 -15.09
N THR A 306 14.62 12.01 -13.94
CA THR A 306 14.28 10.63 -13.54
C THR A 306 13.43 9.91 -14.58
N PHE A 307 12.52 10.62 -15.26
CA PHE A 307 11.65 10.07 -16.30
C PHE A 307 12.18 10.28 -17.71
N THR A 308 13.50 10.33 -17.88
CA THR A 308 14.16 10.48 -19.17
C THR A 308 14.85 9.20 -19.58
N ILE A 309 14.61 8.78 -20.83
CA ILE A 309 15.42 7.79 -21.52
C ILE A 309 16.56 8.49 -22.25
N LEU A 310 17.77 7.97 -22.05
CA LEU A 310 18.98 8.35 -22.76
C LEU A 310 19.27 7.33 -23.86
N ARG A 311 19.84 7.79 -24.97
CA ARG A 311 20.49 6.95 -25.97
C ARG A 311 21.95 7.38 -26.06
N GLN A 312 22.87 6.47 -25.77
CA GLN A 312 24.31 6.80 -25.70
C GLN A 312 24.60 7.99 -24.78
N ASN A 313 23.98 8.01 -23.59
CA ASN A 313 24.06 9.10 -22.59
C ASN A 313 23.48 10.46 -23.02
N VAL A 314 22.81 10.55 -24.17
CA VAL A 314 22.12 11.76 -24.62
C VAL A 314 20.62 11.61 -24.36
N PRO A 315 19.95 12.57 -23.69
CA PRO A 315 18.50 12.57 -23.52
C PRO A 315 17.77 12.49 -24.86
N VAL A 316 16.87 11.51 -25.00
CA VAL A 316 16.08 11.33 -26.23
C VAL A 316 14.58 11.32 -26.02
N ALA A 317 14.06 11.00 -24.84
CA ALA A 317 12.63 11.18 -24.56
C ALA A 317 12.40 11.28 -23.07
N ALA A 318 11.48 12.15 -22.66
CA ALA A 318 11.03 12.25 -21.29
C ALA A 318 9.50 12.12 -21.20
N LEU A 319 8.99 11.65 -20.06
CA LEU A 319 7.56 11.78 -19.76
C LEU A 319 7.16 13.26 -19.75
N ASP A 320 5.92 13.52 -20.15
CA ASP A 320 5.29 14.85 -20.29
C ASP A 320 5.93 15.77 -21.35
N GLN A 321 6.96 15.32 -22.05
CA GLN A 321 7.59 16.06 -23.13
C GLN A 321 6.58 16.34 -24.25
N PRO A 322 6.38 17.61 -24.66
CA PRO A 322 5.59 17.96 -25.83
C PRO A 322 6.19 17.30 -27.08
N ILE A 323 5.35 16.67 -27.88
CA ILE A 323 5.75 15.94 -29.07
C ILE A 323 4.73 16.09 -30.18
N ASP A 324 5.22 16.17 -31.41
CA ASP A 324 4.42 16.13 -32.63
C ASP A 324 5.00 15.14 -33.63
N ASN A 325 4.28 14.98 -34.74
CA ASN A 325 4.65 14.07 -35.81
C ASN A 325 6.09 14.31 -36.34
N PHE A 326 6.46 15.57 -36.61
CA PHE A 326 7.77 15.90 -37.17
C PHE A 326 8.90 15.66 -36.18
N THR A 327 8.67 16.02 -34.92
CA THR A 327 9.65 15.91 -33.86
C THR A 327 9.95 14.44 -33.57
N ILE A 328 8.92 13.58 -33.49
CA ILE A 328 9.15 12.15 -33.24
C ILE A 328 9.89 11.46 -34.40
N LEU A 329 9.55 11.82 -35.65
CA LEU A 329 10.21 11.28 -36.84
C LEU A 329 11.68 11.67 -36.88
N ARG A 330 12.01 12.90 -36.49
CA ARG A 330 13.40 13.36 -36.39
C ARG A 330 14.18 12.62 -35.30
N MET A 331 13.53 12.29 -34.18
CA MET A 331 14.18 11.69 -33.02
C MET A 331 14.40 10.19 -33.18
N PHE A 332 13.43 9.46 -33.74
CA PHE A 332 13.44 8.00 -33.76
C PHE A 332 13.35 7.41 -35.18
N GLY A 333 13.17 8.23 -36.20
CA GLY A 333 12.88 7.77 -37.56
C GLY A 333 11.41 7.35 -37.73
N PRO A 334 11.07 6.65 -38.82
CA PRO A 334 9.72 6.14 -39.03
C PRO A 334 9.38 5.02 -38.04
N TRP A 335 8.16 5.04 -37.51
CA TRP A 335 7.62 3.94 -36.71
C TRP A 335 7.21 2.77 -37.60
N SER A 336 7.21 1.55 -37.05
CA SER A 336 6.77 0.34 -37.74
C SER A 336 5.26 0.12 -37.64
N GLU A 337 4.65 0.50 -36.52
CA GLU A 337 3.20 0.37 -36.28
C GLU A 337 2.71 1.61 -35.53
N ALA A 338 1.48 2.04 -35.83
CA ALA A 338 0.79 3.11 -35.11
C ALA A 338 -0.66 2.73 -34.82
N PHE A 339 -1.10 2.95 -33.58
CA PHE A 339 -2.48 2.74 -33.14
C PHE A 339 -3.02 4.03 -32.54
N PHE A 340 -4.21 4.42 -32.97
CA PHE A 340 -4.87 5.65 -32.55
C PHE A 340 -6.18 5.29 -31.86
N TYR A 341 -6.24 5.46 -30.54
CA TYR A 341 -7.43 5.17 -29.74
C TYR A 341 -8.14 6.48 -29.41
N PRO A 342 -9.29 6.76 -30.04
CA PRO A 342 -10.09 7.93 -29.70
C PRO A 342 -10.79 7.69 -28.36
N VAL A 343 -10.25 8.24 -27.26
CA VAL A 343 -10.96 8.28 -25.98
C VAL A 343 -11.86 9.52 -25.99
N LYS A 344 -13.11 9.37 -26.45
CA LYS A 344 -14.11 10.43 -26.28
C LYS A 344 -14.68 10.39 -24.86
N ILE A 345 -14.04 11.09 -23.92
CA ILE A 345 -14.69 11.48 -22.66
C ILE A 345 -14.38 12.97 -22.44
N ASN A 346 -15.42 13.80 -22.43
CA ASN A 346 -15.36 15.22 -22.04
C ASN A 346 -14.34 16.11 -22.79
N GLY A 347 -14.09 15.85 -24.06
CA GLY A 347 -13.54 16.85 -24.98
C GLY A 347 -12.02 16.99 -25.08
N ASN A 348 -11.19 16.21 -24.37
CA ASN A 348 -9.73 16.33 -24.47
C ASN A 348 -9.00 14.98 -24.57
N GLU A 349 -8.07 14.91 -25.52
CA GLU A 349 -6.95 13.96 -25.72
C GLU A 349 -7.29 12.47 -25.89
N GLY A 350 -6.98 11.95 -27.09
CA GLY A 350 -6.91 10.51 -27.37
C GLY A 350 -5.54 9.94 -27.04
N GLU A 351 -5.44 8.61 -27.06
CA GLU A 351 -4.16 7.93 -26.87
C GLU A 351 -3.59 7.47 -28.22
N ILE A 352 -2.32 7.77 -28.44
CA ILE A 352 -1.59 7.40 -29.65
C ILE A 352 -0.44 6.50 -29.23
N TYR A 353 -0.31 5.34 -29.87
CA TYR A 353 0.73 4.37 -29.62
C TYR A 353 1.57 4.22 -30.86
N LEU A 354 2.85 4.55 -30.74
CA LEU A 354 3.83 4.43 -31.81
C LEU A 354 4.85 3.38 -31.42
N LYS A 355 5.02 2.39 -32.28
CA LYS A 355 5.96 1.30 -32.09
C LYS A 355 7.10 1.42 -33.08
N PHE A 356 8.30 1.42 -32.55
CA PHE A 356 9.56 1.32 -33.28
C PHE A 356 10.16 -0.07 -33.01
N LYS A 357 11.29 -0.37 -33.65
CA LYS A 357 11.94 -1.68 -33.52
C LYS A 357 12.19 -2.09 -32.05
N ASP A 358 12.70 -1.17 -31.24
CA ASP A 358 13.13 -1.44 -29.85
C ASP A 358 12.60 -0.42 -28.82
N LEU A 359 11.61 0.38 -29.23
CA LEU A 359 11.04 1.48 -28.47
C LEU A 359 9.54 1.55 -28.75
N GLN A 360 8.74 1.80 -27.73
CA GLN A 360 7.34 2.14 -27.86
C GLN A 360 7.06 3.45 -27.12
N ILE A 361 6.39 4.38 -27.79
CA ILE A 361 5.98 5.65 -27.24
C ILE A 361 4.46 5.70 -27.18
N LYS A 362 3.94 6.09 -26.02
CA LYS A 362 2.53 6.42 -25.79
C LYS A 362 2.40 7.93 -25.63
N ILE A 363 1.45 8.52 -26.35
CA ILE A 363 1.21 9.97 -26.39
C ILE A 363 -0.23 10.21 -25.99
N ALA A 364 -0.46 11.11 -25.05
CA ALA A 364 -1.77 11.70 -24.79
C ALA A 364 -1.88 12.96 -25.66
N GLY A 365 -2.84 13.00 -26.58
CA GLY A 365 -2.87 14.08 -27.57
C GLY A 365 -3.99 14.02 -28.60
N LYS A 366 -3.86 14.85 -29.62
CA LYS A 366 -4.81 14.97 -30.73
C LYS A 366 -4.23 14.31 -31.96
N TYR A 367 -5.09 13.61 -32.71
CA TYR A 367 -4.76 13.04 -34.02
C TYR A 367 -5.77 13.56 -35.05
N ASP A 368 -5.24 14.23 -36.07
CA ASP A 368 -6.01 14.64 -37.23
C ASP A 368 -5.96 13.55 -38.30
N ARG A 369 -7.12 12.97 -38.60
CA ARG A 369 -7.24 11.91 -39.60
C ARG A 369 -7.05 12.41 -41.04
N ALA A 370 -7.34 13.68 -41.33
CA ALA A 370 -7.26 14.21 -42.68
C ALA A 370 -5.80 14.45 -43.09
N SER A 371 -5.02 15.04 -42.19
CA SER A 371 -3.60 15.32 -42.42
C SER A 371 -2.66 14.20 -41.93
N HIS A 372 -3.20 13.18 -41.25
CA HIS A 372 -2.43 12.13 -40.57
C HIS A 372 -1.39 12.66 -39.56
N ASN A 373 -1.60 13.87 -39.04
CA ASN A 373 -0.72 14.49 -38.07
C ASN A 373 -1.24 14.31 -36.65
N PHE A 374 -0.32 14.29 -35.69
CA PHE A 374 -0.64 14.34 -34.27
C PHE A 374 0.23 15.33 -33.52
N SER A 375 -0.28 15.74 -32.37
CA SER A 375 0.45 16.50 -31.35
C SER A 375 -0.06 16.14 -29.95
N GLY A 376 0.80 16.26 -28.95
CA GLY A 376 0.45 15.94 -27.56
C GLY A 376 1.68 15.88 -26.67
N HIS A 377 1.56 15.10 -25.59
CA HIS A 377 2.64 14.88 -24.62
C HIS A 377 2.92 13.39 -24.45
N ILE A 378 4.18 13.03 -24.25
CA ILE A 378 4.57 11.64 -23.99
C ILE A 378 4.01 11.20 -22.63
N SER A 379 3.07 10.26 -22.63
CA SER A 379 2.47 9.69 -21.42
C SER A 379 3.04 8.32 -21.04
N GLY A 380 3.81 7.69 -21.93
CA GLY A 380 4.52 6.46 -21.63
C GLY A 380 5.64 6.14 -22.60
N ILE A 381 6.67 5.47 -22.11
CA ILE A 381 7.85 5.03 -22.87
C ILE A 381 8.15 3.59 -22.45
N SER A 382 8.33 2.68 -23.41
CA SER A 382 8.85 1.33 -23.18
C SER A 382 10.06 1.09 -24.07
N VAL A 383 11.18 0.66 -23.48
CA VAL A 383 12.43 0.36 -24.21
C VAL A 383 12.87 -1.08 -24.00
N LYS A 384 13.39 -1.70 -25.06
CA LYS A 384 13.88 -3.09 -25.07
C LYS A 384 15.29 -3.25 -25.64
N ALA A 385 15.90 -2.19 -26.17
CA ALA A 385 17.28 -2.24 -26.68
C ALA A 385 18.31 -1.76 -25.66
N ALA A 386 19.47 -2.42 -25.67
CA ALA A 386 20.66 -2.06 -24.89
C ALA A 386 21.23 -0.65 -25.20
N ALA A 387 20.84 -0.04 -26.31
CA ALA A 387 21.24 1.32 -26.65
C ALA A 387 20.61 2.39 -25.75
N PHE A 388 19.55 2.03 -24.99
CA PHE A 388 18.82 2.93 -24.12
C PHE A 388 19.14 2.69 -22.64
N THR A 389 19.23 3.78 -21.88
CA THR A 389 19.36 3.77 -20.43
C THR A 389 18.43 4.77 -19.78
N THR A 390 18.10 4.60 -18.51
CA THR A 390 17.49 5.68 -17.70
C THR A 390 18.51 6.77 -17.39
N ALA A 391 18.05 7.92 -16.90
CA ALA A 391 18.94 8.97 -16.39
C ALA A 391 19.83 8.53 -15.21
N GLN A 392 19.43 7.48 -14.49
CA GLN A 392 20.27 6.82 -13.48
C GLN A 392 21.23 5.81 -14.12
N ASN A 393 21.45 5.82 -15.43
CA ASN A 393 22.34 4.88 -16.15
C ASN A 393 21.97 3.41 -15.93
N ILE A 394 20.69 3.09 -15.88
CA ILE A 394 20.20 1.71 -15.89
C ILE A 394 19.77 1.37 -17.31
N GLY A 395 20.48 0.43 -17.93
CA GLY A 395 20.20 -0.04 -19.28
C GLY A 395 19.53 -1.40 -19.32
N ILE A 396 19.09 -1.77 -20.53
CA ILE A 396 18.71 -3.16 -20.83
C ILE A 396 19.96 -4.05 -20.70
N GLY A 397 19.78 -5.20 -20.06
CA GLY A 397 20.86 -6.13 -19.72
C GLY A 397 21.47 -5.90 -18.34
N ALA A 398 21.11 -4.82 -17.63
CA ALA A 398 21.55 -4.60 -16.26
C ALA A 398 21.08 -5.74 -15.35
N ASP A 399 21.95 -6.18 -14.44
CA ASP A 399 21.61 -7.24 -13.51
C ASP A 399 20.62 -6.73 -12.46
N ARG A 400 19.67 -7.58 -12.06
CA ARG A 400 18.74 -7.27 -10.96
C ARG A 400 19.46 -6.78 -9.71
N ALA A 401 20.62 -7.36 -9.40
CA ALA A 401 21.43 -6.95 -8.26
C ALA A 401 21.86 -5.47 -8.34
N ASP A 402 22.18 -4.96 -9.53
CA ASP A 402 22.56 -3.55 -9.72
C ASP A 402 21.37 -2.62 -9.47
N ILE A 403 20.16 -3.04 -9.87
CA ILE A 403 18.93 -2.29 -9.61
C ILE A 403 18.68 -2.21 -8.12
N VAL A 404 18.81 -3.34 -7.41
CA VAL A 404 18.61 -3.42 -5.96
C VAL A 404 19.68 -2.61 -5.22
N LYS A 405 20.93 -2.62 -5.68
CA LYS A 405 21.99 -1.78 -5.09
C LYS A 405 21.68 -0.29 -5.17
N ARG A 406 21.10 0.16 -6.30
CA ARG A 406 20.70 1.56 -6.52
C ARG A 406 19.40 1.91 -5.81
N PHE A 407 18.45 0.99 -5.79
CA PHE A 407 17.13 1.14 -5.18
C PHE A 407 16.84 -0.02 -4.21
N PRO A 408 17.39 0.03 -2.97
CA PRO A 408 17.35 -1.08 -2.02
C PRO A 408 15.96 -1.56 -1.62
N PHE A 409 14.94 -0.71 -1.76
CA PHE A 409 13.55 -1.04 -1.42
C PHE A 409 12.71 -1.49 -2.62
N ILE A 410 13.27 -1.48 -3.84
CA ILE A 410 12.51 -1.70 -5.07
C ILE A 410 11.92 -3.10 -5.20
N VAL A 411 12.57 -4.10 -4.58
CA VAL A 411 12.10 -5.50 -4.55
C VAL A 411 10.71 -5.59 -3.92
N ARG A 412 10.41 -4.73 -2.95
CA ARG A 412 9.13 -4.72 -2.22
C ARG A 412 7.98 -4.18 -3.07
N ASN A 413 8.30 -3.49 -4.16
CA ASN A 413 7.34 -2.88 -5.07
C ASN A 413 7.36 -3.55 -6.45
N ASP A 414 7.70 -4.85 -6.52
CA ASP A 414 7.78 -5.59 -7.78
C ASP A 414 8.65 -4.91 -8.85
N TYR A 415 9.76 -4.30 -8.41
CA TYR A 415 10.67 -3.54 -9.27
C TYR A 415 10.04 -2.31 -9.96
N LYS A 416 9.01 -1.75 -9.31
CA LYS A 416 8.35 -0.50 -9.67
C LYS A 416 8.74 0.62 -8.71
N LEU A 417 9.27 1.70 -9.26
CA LEU A 417 9.39 2.98 -8.58
C LEU A 417 8.15 3.80 -8.92
N SER A 418 7.45 4.31 -7.90
CA SER A 418 6.25 5.12 -8.09
C SER A 418 6.49 6.51 -7.54
N PHE A 419 6.17 7.51 -8.34
CA PHE A 419 6.38 8.93 -8.11
C PHE A 419 5.13 9.70 -8.58
N PRO A 420 4.92 10.98 -8.20
CA PRO A 420 3.76 11.77 -8.65
C PRO A 420 3.69 11.95 -10.16
N GLU A 421 4.83 12.21 -10.82
CA GLU A 421 4.87 12.46 -12.26
C GLU A 421 4.77 11.18 -13.07
N GLY A 422 5.14 10.04 -12.47
CA GLY A 422 5.11 8.77 -13.17
C GLY A 422 5.67 7.60 -12.39
N ASN A 423 5.76 6.48 -13.09
CA ASN A 423 6.27 5.23 -12.58
C ASN A 423 7.39 4.73 -13.49
N ILE A 424 8.40 4.10 -12.88
CA ILE A 424 9.44 3.36 -13.58
C ILE A 424 9.30 1.90 -13.20
N THR A 425 9.07 1.02 -14.18
CA THR A 425 9.00 -0.43 -13.97
C THR A 425 10.16 -1.11 -14.69
N PHE A 426 10.90 -1.95 -13.98
CA PHE A 426 11.92 -2.82 -14.56
C PHE A 426 11.37 -4.24 -14.72
N LEU A 427 11.37 -4.76 -15.94
CA LEU A 427 10.99 -6.15 -16.21
C LEU A 427 12.24 -6.97 -16.50
N PHE A 428 12.26 -8.21 -15.99
CA PHE A 428 13.42 -9.10 -16.09
C PHE A 428 13.17 -10.28 -17.03
N ASP A 429 14.24 -10.79 -17.64
CA ASP A 429 14.25 -12.09 -18.31
C ASP A 429 14.48 -13.26 -17.33
N SER A 430 14.68 -14.46 -17.87
CA SER A 430 14.94 -15.67 -17.08
C SER A 430 16.32 -15.72 -16.42
N TYR A 431 17.22 -14.80 -16.78
CA TYR A 431 18.58 -14.69 -16.24
C TYR A 431 18.71 -13.51 -15.27
N ASP A 432 17.58 -12.98 -14.79
CA ASP A 432 17.51 -11.83 -13.90
C ASP A 432 18.15 -10.55 -14.47
N LYS A 433 18.17 -10.42 -15.80
CA LYS A 433 18.60 -9.20 -16.48
C LYS A 433 17.42 -8.36 -16.90
N VAL A 434 17.56 -7.04 -16.82
CA VAL A 434 16.52 -6.10 -17.28
C VAL A 434 16.30 -6.31 -18.78
N LYS A 435 15.11 -6.74 -19.18
CA LYS A 435 14.73 -6.93 -20.59
C LYS A 435 13.88 -5.78 -21.13
N GLU A 436 13.23 -5.04 -20.24
CA GLU A 436 12.36 -3.93 -20.61
C GLU A 436 12.28 -2.92 -19.46
N ILE A 437 12.31 -1.65 -19.81
CA ILE A 437 12.10 -0.53 -18.87
C ILE A 437 10.87 0.23 -19.34
N ILE A 438 9.94 0.46 -18.44
CA ILE A 438 8.67 1.15 -18.72
C ILE A 438 8.60 2.41 -17.86
N LEU A 439 8.51 3.56 -18.51
CA LEU A 439 8.12 4.84 -17.91
C LEU A 439 6.65 5.09 -18.23
N ALA A 440 5.83 5.43 -17.24
CA ALA A 440 4.42 5.73 -17.46
C ALA A 440 3.94 6.85 -16.54
N LYS A 441 3.16 7.79 -17.07
CA LYS A 441 2.53 8.85 -16.26
C LYS A 441 1.63 8.24 -15.17
N GLY A 442 1.66 8.84 -13.99
CA GLY A 442 1.03 8.37 -12.75
C GLY A 442 -0.49 8.43 -12.75
#